data_AF-A0AAX4L416-F1
#
_entry.id   AF-A0AAX4L416-F1
#
_cell.length_a   1.000
_cell.length_b   1.000
_cell.length_c   1.000
_cell.angle_alpha   90.00
_cell.angle_beta   90.00
_cell.angle_gamma   90.00
#
_symmetry.space_group_name_H-M   'P 1'
#
loop_
_entity.id
_entity.type
_entity.pdbx_description
1 polymer ?
#
loop_
_entity_poly.entity_id
_entity_poly.type
_entity_poly.pdbx_seq_one_letter_code
_entity_poly.pdbx_strand_id
1 'polypeptide(L)' 'MIVLIKYRVLDKNIRKIVDSLRKLPFIKEIVFYSGEKSSISANNYKIWEEGSDLNPIDEIYDVKILELTRRMYFPACG' A
#
# COMPACT_ATOMS: atom_id res chain seq x y z
N MET A 1 -0.39 7.59 5.34
CA MET A 1 0.28 6.34 4.93
C MET A 1 1.09 6.61 3.69
N ILE A 2 2.32 6.13 3.63
CA ILE A 2 3.18 6.19 2.46
C ILE A 2 3.05 4.84 1.75
N VAL A 3 2.70 4.88 0.46
CA VAL A 3 2.62 3.68 -0.38
C VAL A 3 3.82 3.66 -1.30
N LEU A 4 4.56 2.55 -1.30
CA LEU A 4 5.67 2.28 -2.19
C LEU A 4 5.20 1.32 -3.28
N ILE A 5 5.26 1.75 -4.53
CA ILE A 5 4.92 0.96 -5.71
C ILE A 5 6.20 0.64 -6.44
N LYS A 6 6.65 -0.60 -6.32
CA LYS A 6 7.70 -1.17 -7.15
C LYS A 6 7.05 -1.72 -8.42
N TYR A 7 7.52 -1.32 -9.58
CA TYR A 7 6.96 -1.78 -10.85
C TYR A 7 8.06 -2.28 -11.78
N ARG A 8 7.77 -3.36 -12.50
CA ARG A 8 8.58 -3.79 -13.64
C ARG A 8 8.18 -3.06 -14.92
N VAL A 9 6.88 -3.02 -15.18
CA VAL A 9 6.26 -2.31 -16.30
C VAL A 9 5.07 -1.54 -15.76
N LEU A 10 4.93 -0.25 -16.12
CA LEU A 10 3.74 0.53 -15.81
C LEU A 10 2.60 0.13 -16.75
N ASP A 11 1.89 -0.91 -16.36
CA ASP A 11 0.74 -1.41 -17.10
C ASP A 11 -0.57 -0.69 -16.73
N LYS A 12 -1.65 -1.01 -17.45
CA LYS A 12 -2.98 -0.46 -17.15
C LYS A 12 -3.50 -0.92 -15.78
N ASN A 13 -3.03 -2.06 -15.26
CA ASN A 13 -3.49 -2.60 -13.98
C ASN A 13 -2.95 -1.75 -12.81
N ILE A 14 -1.63 -1.54 -12.77
CA ILE A 14 -0.96 -0.68 -11.80
C ILE A 14 -1.56 0.72 -11.87
N ARG A 15 -1.82 1.25 -13.06
CA ARG A 15 -2.46 2.56 -13.20
C ARG A 15 -3.83 2.62 -12.54
N LYS A 16 -4.69 1.60 -12.75
CA LYS A 16 -5.99 1.52 -12.08
C LYS A 16 -5.85 1.43 -10.55
N ILE A 17 -4.90 0.63 -10.07
CA ILE A 17 -4.63 0.50 -8.63
C ILE A 17 -4.20 1.84 -8.05
N VAL A 18 -3.24 2.53 -8.69
CA VAL A 18 -2.78 3.87 -8.31
C VAL A 18 -3.93 4.87 -8.28
N ASP A 19 -4.79 4.88 -9.30
CA ASP A 19 -5.93 5.81 -9.37
C ASP A 19 -6.94 5.55 -8.25
N SER A 20 -7.15 4.29 -7.87
CA SER A 20 -7.97 3.92 -6.71
C SER A 20 -7.32 4.35 -5.39
N LEU A 21 -6.02 4.09 -5.24
CA LEU A 21 -5.25 4.48 -4.06
C LEU A 21 -5.25 6.01 -3.86
N ARG A 22 -5.07 6.79 -4.92
CA ARG A 22 -5.09 8.27 -4.85
C ARG A 22 -6.41 8.85 -4.31
N LYS A 23 -7.52 8.12 -4.40
CA LYS A 23 -8.82 8.55 -3.87
C LYS A 23 -8.93 8.37 -2.35
N LEU A 24 -8.01 7.62 -1.73
CA LEU A 24 -8.07 7.31 -0.31
C LEU A 24 -7.44 8.44 0.52
N PRO A 25 -8.21 9.13 1.38
CA PRO A 25 -7.75 10.36 2.06
C PRO A 25 -6.65 10.12 3.10
N PHE A 26 -6.46 8.89 3.55
CA PHE A 26 -5.42 8.54 4.52
C PHE A 26 -4.05 8.21 3.88
N ILE A 27 -4.00 8.12 2.55
CA ILE A 27 -2.74 8.03 1.80
C ILE A 27 -2.18 9.43 1.66
N LYS A 28 -0.97 9.63 2.18
CA LYS A 28 -0.28 10.92 2.15
C LYS A 28 0.61 11.06 0.92
N GLU A 29 1.23 9.95 0.53
CA GLU A 29 2.24 9.93 -0.52
C GLU A 29 2.26 8.56 -1.20
N ILE A 30 2.49 8.57 -2.51
CA ILE A 30 2.71 7.36 -3.31
C ILE A 30 4.05 7.53 -4.02
N VAL A 31 5.01 6.67 -3.67
CA VAL A 31 6.36 6.65 -4.21
C VAL A 31 6.49 5.54 -5.22
N PHE A 32 7.11 5.83 -6.35
CA PHE A 32 7.29 4.91 -7.47
C PHE A 32 8.75 4.51 -7.60
N TYR A 33 9.02 3.21 -7.75
CA TYR A 33 10.37 2.68 -7.94
C TYR A 33 10.37 1.60 -9.03
N SER A 34 11.31 1.68 -9.98
CA SER A 34 11.47 0.64 -11.00
C SER A 34 12.21 -0.56 -10.42
N GLY A 35 11.73 -1.79 -10.67
CA GLY A 35 12.45 -2.99 -10.25
C GLY A 35 12.09 -4.23 -11.06
N GLU A 36 12.70 -5.37 -10.69
CA GLU A 36 12.54 -6.61 -11.46
C GLU A 36 11.14 -7.24 -11.37
N LYS A 37 10.46 -7.04 -10.25
CA LYS A 37 9.11 -7.56 -9.97
C LYS A 37 8.20 -6.45 -9.48
N SER A 38 6.93 -6.52 -9.86
CA SER A 38 5.93 -5.56 -9.40
C SER A 38 5.45 -5.91 -8.00
N SER A 39 5.44 -4.94 -7.09
CA SER A 39 4.93 -5.10 -5.73
C SER A 39 4.48 -3.78 -5.15
N ILE A 40 3.49 -3.81 -4.27
CA ILE A 40 2.99 -2.63 -3.57
C ILE A 40 3.15 -2.86 -2.08
N SER A 41 3.67 -1.85 -1.39
CA SER A 41 3.81 -1.85 0.06
C SER A 41 3.24 -0.57 0.65
N ALA A 42 2.62 -0.66 1.83
CA ALA A 42 2.08 0.47 2.56
C ALA A 42 2.72 0.54 3.96
N ASN A 43 3.41 1.63 4.29
CA ASN A 43 4.09 1.80 5.60
C ASN A 43 4.93 0.57 6.03
N ASN A 44 5.70 0.00 5.09
CA ASN A 44 6.52 -1.21 5.21
C ASN A 44 5.77 -2.55 5.25
N TYR A 45 4.45 -2.58 5.14
CA TYR A 45 3.67 -3.81 4.94
C TYR A 45 3.56 -4.08 3.45
N LYS A 46 3.98 -5.26 2.98
CA LYS A 46 3.74 -5.66 1.59
C LYS A 46 2.27 -6.05 1.46
N ILE A 47 1.54 -5.35 0.59
CA ILE A 47 0.09 -5.55 0.38
C ILE A 47 -0.22 -6.26 -0.93
N TRP A 48 0.71 -6.25 -1.88
CA TRP A 48 0.50 -6.94 -3.15
C TRP A 48 1.84 -7.26 -3.82
N GLU A 49 1.88 -8.36 -4.56
CA GLU A 49 2.98 -8.69 -5.45
C GLU A 49 2.49 -9.37 -6.72
N GLU A 50 3.30 -9.30 -7.77
CA GLU A 50 3.05 -9.93 -9.05
C GLU A 50 2.81 -11.44 -8.89
N GLY A 51 1.62 -11.90 -9.30
CA GLY A 51 1.15 -13.27 -9.12
C GLY A 51 0.29 -13.50 -7.88
N SER A 52 0.03 -12.47 -7.06
CA SER A 52 -0.92 -12.53 -5.96
C SER A 52 -2.36 -12.33 -6.44
N ASP A 53 -3.27 -13.15 -5.92
CA ASP A 53 -4.73 -13.01 -6.09
C ASP A 53 -5.35 -11.98 -5.13
N LEU A 54 -4.55 -11.40 -4.23
CA LEU A 54 -5.02 -10.41 -3.26
C LEU A 54 -5.33 -9.08 -3.95
N ASN A 55 -6.40 -8.43 -3.51
CA ASN A 55 -6.77 -7.10 -3.98
C ASN A 55 -5.99 -6.03 -3.18
N PRO A 56 -5.10 -5.23 -3.81
CA PRO A 56 -4.30 -4.23 -3.12
C PRO A 56 -5.13 -3.19 -2.36
N ILE A 57 -6.37 -2.96 -2.77
CA ILE A 57 -7.27 -2.00 -2.13
C ILE A 57 -7.80 -2.55 -0.81
N ASP A 58 -8.09 -3.85 -0.72
CA ASP A 58 -8.60 -4.43 0.53
C ASP A 58 -7.45 -4.51 1.55
N GLU A 59 -6.29 -4.96 1.10
CA GLU A 59 -5.08 -5.07 1.91
C GLU A 59 -4.61 -3.72 2.49
N ILE A 60 -4.85 -2.59 1.80
CA ILE A 60 -4.50 -1.28 2.35
C ILE A 60 -5.38 -0.88 3.53
N TYR A 61 -6.65 -1.30 3.54
CA TYR A 61 -7.54 -1.10 4.67
C TYR A 61 -7.13 -1.98 5.86
N ASP A 62 -6.69 -3.21 5.61
CA ASP A 62 -6.19 -4.10 6.65
C ASP A 62 -4.94 -3.52 7.32
N VAL A 63 -3.99 -3.01 6.54
CA VAL A 63 -2.83 -2.28 7.08
C VAL A 63 -3.30 -1.07 7.90
N LYS A 64 -4.30 -0.33 7.44
CA LYS A 64 -4.83 0.82 8.16
C LYS A 64 -5.45 0.42 9.51
N ILE A 65 -6.19 -0.68 9.56
CA ILE A 65 -6.77 -1.23 10.79
C ILE A 65 -5.64 -1.64 11.73
N LEU A 66 -4.62 -2.36 11.25
CA LEU A 66 -3.45 -2.74 12.05
C LEU A 66 -2.74 -1.52 12.66
N GLU A 67 -2.57 -0.43 11.90
CA GLU A 67 -2.00 0.81 12.42
C GLU A 67 -2.84 1.43 13.54
N LEU A 68 -4.17 1.44 13.39
CA LEU A 68 -5.10 1.97 14.40
C LEU A 68 -5.06 1.12 15.67
N THR A 69 -5.11 -0.20 15.52
CA THR A 69 -4.98 -1.17 16.60
C THR A 69 -3.67 -0.97 17.36
N ARG A 70 -2.54 -0.86 16.65
CA ARG A 70 -1.24 -0.64 17.28
C ARG A 70 -1.18 0.64 18.12
N ARG A 71 -1.84 1.71 17.67
CA ARG A 71 -1.94 2.97 18.45
C ARG A 71 -2.79 2.83 19.70
N MET A 72 -3.83 1.99 19.69
CA MET A 72 -4.68 1.76 20.86
C MET A 72 -3.97 0.91 21.92
N TYR A 73 -3.23 -0.12 21.51
CA TYR A 73 -2.56 -1.05 22.44
C TYR A 73 -1.21 -0.55 22.95
N PHE A 74 -0.52 0.29 22.18
CA PHE A 74 0.67 1.00 22.62
C PHE A 74 0.39 2.50 22.60
N PRO A 75 -0.47 3.02 23.51
CA PRO A 75 -0.48 4.45 23.74
C PRO A 75 0.95 4.79 24.16
N ALA A 76 1.62 5.63 23.38
CA ALA A 76 2.93 6.11 23.77
C ALA A 76 2.78 6.65 25.19
N CYS A 77 3.46 6.02 26.16
CA CYS A 77 3.67 6.64 27.46
C CYS A 77 4.51 7.89 27.16
N GLY A 78 3.81 9.02 27.02
CA GLY A 78 4.40 10.34 27.08
C GLY A 78 4.76 10.67 28.52
#